data_AF-A0A7S3M5H8-F1
#
_entry.id   AF-A0A7S3M5H8-F1
#
_cell.length_a   1.000
_cell.length_b   1.000
_cell.length_c   1.000
_cell.angle_alpha   90.00
_cell.angle_beta   90.00
_cell.angle_gamma   90.00
#
_symmetry.space_group_name_H-M   'P 1'
#
loop_
_entity.id
_entity.type
_entity.pdbx_description
1 polymer ?
#
loop_
_entity_poly.entity_id
_entity_poly.type
_entity_poly.pdbx_seq_one_letter_code
_entity_poly.pdbx_strand_id
1 'polypeptide(L)'
;DRMGGVGNQFALTSINSFLFCLVLMLVTEGYKFGEFVTLCKTSNIVLVNLIYSGLWFYGYNELATMTIKKTNAVTQSVANTAKRVIVIVGVAIVMGESLDPLKLIGCGVGIGGVFLYSVIDDLVKKAKK
;
A
#
# COMPACT_ATOMS: atom_id res chain seq x y z
N ASP A 1 3.69 -1.34 25.23
CA ASP A 1 2.92 -2.17 26.19
C ASP A 1 1.42 -1.87 26.37
N ARG A 2 0.84 -0.74 25.93
CA ARG A 2 -0.61 -0.47 26.17
C ARG A 2 -1.63 -1.05 25.17
N MET A 3 -1.19 -1.70 24.08
CA MET A 3 -2.09 -2.21 23.03
C MET A 3 -1.96 -3.73 22.78
N GLY A 4 -1.30 -4.49 23.65
CA GLY A 4 -1.22 -5.95 23.59
C GLY A 4 -0.30 -6.52 22.50
N GLY A 5 -0.48 -6.15 21.23
CA GLY A 5 0.26 -6.70 20.09
C GLY A 5 0.16 -5.89 18.80
N VAL A 6 0.93 -6.26 17.77
CA VAL A 6 1.01 -5.53 16.48
C VAL A 6 -0.30 -5.61 15.70
N GLY A 7 -0.93 -6.79 15.68
CA GLY A 7 -2.24 -6.98 15.06
C GLY A 7 -3.33 -6.17 15.75
N ASN A 8 -3.30 -6.05 17.08
CA ASN A 8 -4.30 -5.29 17.82
C ASN A 8 -4.17 -3.77 17.61
N GLN A 9 -2.94 -3.26 17.47
CA GLN A 9 -2.73 -1.87 17.06
C GLN A 9 -3.28 -1.61 15.66
N PHE A 10 -3.03 -2.53 14.71
CA PHE A 10 -3.53 -2.42 13.35
C PHE A 10 -5.07 -2.52 13.28
N ALA A 11 -5.68 -3.42 14.04
CA ALA A 11 -7.13 -3.57 14.11
C ALA A 11 -7.80 -2.30 14.66
N LEU A 12 -7.27 -1.73 15.76
CA LEU A 12 -7.81 -0.51 16.35
C LEU A 12 -7.67 0.70 15.43
N THR A 13 -6.52 0.87 14.76
CA THR A 13 -6.35 1.97 13.79
C THR A 13 -7.25 1.77 12.56
N SER A 14 -7.46 0.54 12.12
CA SER A 14 -8.36 0.23 10.99
C SER A 14 -9.82 0.53 11.32
N ILE A 15 -10.30 0.13 12.50
CA ILE A 15 -11.67 0.45 12.97
C ILE A 15 -11.87 1.95 13.09
N ASN A 16 -10.91 2.67 13.67
CA ASN A 16 -10.98 4.12 13.81
C ASN A 16 -10.97 4.81 12.43
N SER A 17 -10.11 4.36 11.51
CA SER A 17 -10.05 4.87 10.13
C SER A 17 -11.36 4.63 9.40
N PHE A 18 -11.99 3.46 9.60
CA PHE A 18 -13.30 3.17 9.02
C PHE A 18 -14.37 4.16 9.50
N LEU A 19 -14.42 4.48 10.79
CA LEU A 19 -15.39 5.45 11.33
C LEU A 19 -15.20 6.85 10.72
N PHE A 20 -13.95 7.32 10.60
CA PHE A 20 -13.68 8.61 9.95
C PHE A 20 -14.01 8.60 8.46
N CYS A 21 -13.63 7.54 7.74
CA CYS A 21 -13.96 7.39 6.32
C CYS A 21 -15.48 7.30 6.09
N LEU A 22 -16.22 6.66 7.00
CA LEU A 22 -17.68 6.57 6.93
C LEU A 22 -18.33 7.95 7.05
N VAL A 23 -17.88 8.78 8.01
CA VAL A 23 -18.39 10.15 8.17
C VAL A 23 -18.10 10.98 6.92
N LEU A 24 -16.87 10.91 6.40
CA LEU A 24 -16.50 11.63 5.17
C LEU A 24 -17.33 11.17 3.97
N MET A 25 -17.51 9.86 3.81
CA MET A 25 -18.30 9.27 2.72
C MET A 25 -19.75 9.76 2.73
N LEU A 26 -20.38 9.82 3.91
CA LEU A 26 -21.75 10.33 4.04
C LEU A 26 -21.86 11.82 3.69
N VAL A 27 -20.85 12.63 4.05
CA VAL A 27 -20.83 14.08 3.78
C VAL A 27 -20.59 14.37 2.30
N THR A 28 -19.67 13.66 1.64
CA THR A 28 -19.26 13.98 0.26
C THR A 28 -20.05 13.21 -0.80
N GLU A 29 -20.32 11.93 -0.56
CA GLU A 29 -20.86 11.00 -1.57
C GLU A 29 -22.13 10.27 -1.10
N GLY A 30 -22.70 10.66 0.05
CA GLY A 30 -23.87 10.00 0.63
C GLY A 30 -25.08 9.94 -0.31
N TYR A 31 -25.22 10.90 -1.23
CA TYR A 31 -26.29 10.91 -2.24
C TYR A 31 -26.18 9.79 -3.28
N LYS A 32 -24.98 9.25 -3.53
CA LYS A 32 -24.74 8.13 -4.49
C LYS A 32 -24.85 6.75 -3.83
N PHE A 33 -25.08 6.68 -2.53
CA PHE A 33 -25.11 5.41 -1.80
C PHE A 33 -26.23 4.47 -2.29
N GLY A 34 -27.40 5.01 -2.65
CA GLY A 34 -28.51 4.22 -3.19
C GLY A 34 -28.18 3.58 -4.55
N GLU A 35 -27.48 4.30 -5.43
CA GLU A 35 -27.01 3.78 -6.72
C GLU A 35 -25.95 2.69 -6.52
N PHE A 36 -25.04 2.88 -5.56
CA PHE A 36 -24.03 1.89 -5.19
C PHE A 36 -24.67 0.58 -4.70
N VAL A 37 -25.66 0.64 -3.80
CA VAL A 37 -26.37 -0.55 -3.30
C VAL A 37 -27.07 -1.28 -4.43
N THR A 38 -27.61 -0.54 -5.41
CA THR A 38 -28.25 -1.13 -6.59
C THR A 38 -27.21 -1.80 -7.49
N LEU A 39 -26.08 -1.15 -7.76
CA LEU A 39 -24.96 -1.72 -8.52
C LEU A 39 -24.38 -3.00 -7.89
N CYS A 40 -24.24 -3.03 -6.57
CA CYS A 40 -23.78 -4.22 -5.85
C CYS A 40 -24.75 -5.42 -5.97
N LYS A 41 -26.06 -5.15 -6.06
CA LYS A 41 -27.08 -6.19 -6.26
C LYS A 41 -27.15 -6.66 -7.72
N THR A 42 -26.98 -5.75 -8.66
CA THR A 42 -27.10 -6.03 -10.10
C THR A 42 -25.86 -6.71 -10.67
N SER A 43 -24.67 -6.37 -10.18
CA SER A 43 -23.39 -6.88 -10.71
C SER A 43 -22.59 -7.62 -9.66
N ASN A 44 -22.65 -8.95 -9.68
CA ASN A 44 -21.87 -9.81 -8.78
C ASN A 44 -20.35 -9.55 -8.91
N ILE A 45 -19.88 -9.23 -10.13
CA ILE A 45 -18.47 -8.89 -10.40
C ILE A 45 -18.01 -7.68 -9.58
N VAL A 46 -18.85 -6.66 -9.42
CA VAL A 46 -18.51 -5.44 -8.65
C VAL A 46 -18.38 -5.80 -7.17
N LEU A 47 -19.30 -6.61 -6.64
CA LEU A 47 -19.26 -7.04 -5.25
C LEU A 47 -18.04 -7.92 -4.95
N VAL A 48 -17.73 -8.86 -5.85
CA VAL A 48 -16.56 -9.74 -5.73
C VAL A 48 -15.26 -8.91 -5.79
N ASN A 49 -15.12 -8.00 -6.76
CA ASN A 49 -13.95 -7.13 -6.87
C ASN A 49 -13.80 -6.18 -5.66
N LEU A 50 -14.91 -5.68 -5.11
CA LEU A 50 -14.91 -4.88 -3.88
C LEU A 50 -14.37 -5.68 -2.70
N ILE A 51 -14.84 -6.92 -2.51
CA ILE A 51 -14.37 -7.79 -1.42
C ILE A 51 -12.89 -8.14 -1.61
N TYR A 52 -12.48 -8.53 -2.82
CA TYR A 52 -11.08 -8.85 -3.12
C TYR A 52 -10.15 -7.66 -2.90
N SER A 53 -10.51 -6.48 -3.40
CA SER A 53 -9.71 -5.27 -3.21
C SER A 53 -9.61 -4.86 -1.73
N GLY A 54 -10.72 -4.95 -0.98
CA GLY A 54 -10.73 -4.70 0.47
C GLY A 54 -9.86 -5.69 1.25
N LEU A 55 -9.94 -6.98 0.92
CA LEU A 55 -9.13 -8.03 1.56
C LEU A 55 -7.63 -7.82 1.27
N TRP A 56 -7.27 -7.55 0.02
CA TRP A 56 -5.88 -7.31 -0.38
C TRP A 56 -5.32 -6.04 0.27
N PHE A 57 -6.15 -5.00 0.38
CA PHE A 57 -5.80 -3.77 1.08
C PHE A 57 -5.57 -4.02 2.58
N TYR A 58 -6.47 -4.75 3.25
CA TYR A 58 -6.30 -5.07 4.67
C TYR A 58 -5.02 -5.87 4.91
N GLY A 59 -4.81 -6.96 4.17
CA GLY A 59 -3.62 -7.80 4.30
C GLY A 59 -2.31 -7.04 4.02
N TYR A 60 -2.30 -6.19 2.99
CA TYR A 60 -1.15 -5.34 2.71
C TYR A 60 -0.83 -4.40 3.88
N ASN A 61 -1.84 -3.71 4.43
CA ASN A 61 -1.61 -2.74 5.51
C ASN A 61 -1.24 -3.41 6.84
N GLU A 62 -1.75 -4.61 7.10
CA GLU A 62 -1.37 -5.40 8.27
C GLU A 62 0.12 -5.77 8.21
N LEU A 63 0.57 -6.34 7.07
CA LEU A 63 1.96 -6.70 6.84
C LEU A 63 2.88 -5.48 6.82
N ALA A 64 2.42 -4.36 6.26
CA ALA A 64 3.17 -3.10 6.28
C ALA A 64 3.38 -2.63 7.74
N THR A 65 2.34 -2.65 8.57
CA THR A 65 2.41 -2.25 9.98
C THR A 65 3.37 -3.14 10.78
N MET A 66 3.40 -4.45 10.49
CA MET A 66 4.37 -5.36 11.09
C MET A 66 5.81 -5.04 10.66
N THR A 67 6.02 -4.70 9.39
CA THR A 67 7.34 -4.33 8.85
C THR A 67 7.83 -3.01 9.43
N ILE A 68 6.92 -2.03 9.61
CA ILE A 68 7.24 -0.70 10.14
C ILE A 68 7.85 -0.80 11.53
N LYS A 69 7.38 -1.72 12.37
CA LYS A 69 7.95 -1.90 13.72
C LYS A 69 9.32 -2.54 13.76
N LYS A 70 9.69 -3.27 12.70
CA LYS A 70 10.97 -3.99 12.60
C LYS A 70 12.03 -3.24 11.80
N THR A 71 11.66 -2.12 11.17
CA THR A 71 12.53 -1.37 10.27
C THR A 71 12.62 0.10 10.67
N ASN A 72 13.79 0.70 10.47
CA ASN A 72 13.99 2.13 10.75
C ASN A 72 13.25 3.01 9.73
N ALA A 73 12.96 4.26 10.11
CA ALA A 73 12.25 5.22 9.27
C ALA A 73 12.91 5.42 7.88
N VAL A 74 14.25 5.38 7.81
CA VAL A 74 15.00 5.51 6.56
C VAL A 74 14.75 4.30 5.64
N THR A 75 14.82 3.08 6.17
CA THR A 75 14.56 1.85 5.41
C THR A 75 13.12 1.81 4.89
N GLN A 76 12.16 2.30 5.67
CA GLN A 76 10.76 2.38 5.22
C GLN A 76 10.57 3.38 4.08
N SER A 77 11.25 4.54 4.13
CA SER A 77 11.20 5.52 3.05
C SER A 77 11.76 4.95 1.74
N VAL A 78 12.88 4.23 1.82
CA VAL A 78 13.47 3.53 0.67
C VAL A 78 12.54 2.42 0.17
N ALA A 79 11.98 1.61 1.06
CA ALA A 79 11.03 0.55 0.71
C ALA A 79 9.75 1.10 0.05
N ASN A 80 9.25 2.25 0.50
CA ASN A 80 8.10 2.90 -0.12
C ASN A 80 8.40 3.38 -1.55
N THR A 81 9.62 3.90 -1.77
CA THR A 81 10.10 4.28 -3.11
C THR A 81 10.21 3.05 -4.01
N ALA A 82 10.81 1.96 -3.52
CA ALA A 82 10.92 0.69 -4.24
C ALA A 82 9.53 0.13 -4.62
N LYS A 83 8.60 0.09 -3.66
CA LYS A 83 7.23 -0.39 -3.87
C LYS A 83 6.55 0.35 -5.03
N ARG A 84 6.68 1.68 -5.07
CA ARG A 84 6.09 2.50 -6.13
C ARG A 84 6.66 2.16 -7.50
N VAL A 85 7.97 2.01 -7.61
CA VAL A 85 8.63 1.65 -8.88
C VAL A 85 8.17 0.26 -9.35
N ILE A 86 8.10 -0.72 -8.46
CA ILE A 86 7.64 -2.07 -8.78
C ILE A 86 6.19 -2.06 -9.29
N VAL A 87 5.31 -1.27 -8.64
CA VAL A 87 3.91 -1.14 -9.08
C VAL A 87 3.81 -0.48 -10.45
N ILE A 88 4.58 0.58 -10.73
CA ILE A 88 4.60 1.26 -12.03
C ILE A 88 5.01 0.29 -13.15
N VAL A 89 6.10 -0.44 -12.94
CA VAL A 89 6.60 -1.42 -13.92
C VAL A 89 5.61 -2.58 -14.09
N GLY A 90 5.06 -3.11 -12.99
CA GLY A 90 4.08 -4.20 -13.03
C GLY A 90 2.80 -3.82 -13.78
N VAL A 91 2.25 -2.62 -13.53
CA VAL A 91 1.06 -2.13 -14.24
C VAL A 91 1.35 -1.95 -15.71
N ALA A 92 2.51 -1.42 -16.10
CA ALA A 92 2.85 -1.26 -17.50
C ALA A 92 2.97 -2.60 -18.25
N ILE A 93 3.52 -3.63 -17.60
CA ILE A 93 3.59 -4.99 -18.18
C ILE A 93 2.18 -5.58 -18.33
N VAL A 94 1.33 -5.43 -17.30
CA VAL A 94 -0.02 -6.02 -17.29
C VAL A 94 -0.98 -5.29 -18.24
N MET A 95 -0.94 -3.96 -18.28
CA MET A 95 -1.80 -3.16 -19.16
C MET A 95 -1.26 -3.05 -20.59
N GLY A 96 0.01 -3.42 -20.83
CA GLY A 96 0.62 -3.33 -22.16
C GLY A 96 0.80 -1.90 -22.66
N GLU A 97 0.68 -0.89 -21.78
CA GLU A 97 0.86 0.51 -22.15
C GLU A 97 2.35 0.85 -22.19
N SER A 98 2.74 1.62 -23.22
CA SER A 98 4.10 2.13 -23.32
C SER A 98 4.32 3.20 -22.26
N LEU A 99 5.26 2.94 -21.35
CA LEU A 99 5.72 3.94 -20.40
C LEU A 99 6.44 5.06 -21.15
N ASP A 100 6.10 6.30 -20.79
CA ASP A 100 6.86 7.47 -21.21
C ASP A 100 8.36 7.30 -20.85
N PRO A 101 9.30 7.68 -21.75
CA PRO A 101 10.73 7.55 -21.51
C PRO A 101 11.18 8.16 -20.18
N LEU A 102 10.55 9.25 -19.72
CA LEU A 102 10.85 9.87 -18.44
C LEU A 102 10.49 8.96 -17.25
N LYS A 103 9.39 8.21 -17.34
CA LYS A 103 8.97 7.25 -16.32
C LYS A 103 9.95 6.08 -16.25
N LEU A 104 10.46 5.61 -17.38
CA LEU A 104 11.48 4.55 -17.44
C LEU A 104 12.79 4.98 -16.78
N ILE A 105 13.28 6.19 -17.08
CA ILE A 105 14.48 6.74 -16.43
C ILE A 105 14.25 6.89 -14.92
N GLY A 106 13.10 7.42 -14.51
CA GLY A 106 12.73 7.55 -13.09
C GLY A 106 12.69 6.20 -12.37
N CYS A 107 12.18 5.15 -13.02
CA CYS A 107 12.19 3.79 -12.48
C CYS A 107 13.62 3.24 -12.36
N GLY A 108 14.48 3.47 -13.36
CA GLY A 108 15.88 3.05 -13.35
C GLY A 108 16.68 3.71 -12.21
N VAL A 109 16.54 5.03 -12.04
CA VAL A 109 17.18 5.77 -10.93
C VAL A 109 16.63 5.31 -9.58
N GLY A 110 15.32 5.07 -9.48
CA GLY A 110 14.70 4.57 -8.26
C GLY A 110 15.21 3.19 -7.84
N ILE A 111 15.31 2.25 -8.78
CA ILE A 111 15.89 0.91 -8.54
C ILE A 111 17.37 1.02 -8.16
N GLY A 112 18.13 1.84 -8.89
CA GLY A 112 19.55 2.09 -8.59
C GLY A 112 19.77 2.63 -7.18
N GLY A 113 18.95 3.60 -6.74
CA GLY A 113 19.02 4.17 -5.39
C GLY A 113 18.68 3.14 -4.29
N VAL A 114 17.67 2.30 -4.52
CA VAL A 114 17.29 1.24 -3.58
C VAL A 114 18.38 0.17 -3.48
N PHE A 115 18.99 -0.19 -4.62
CA PHE A 115 20.08 -1.16 -4.66
C PHE A 115 21.31 -0.63 -3.92
N LEU A 116 21.69 0.63 -4.18
CA LEU A 116 22.83 1.27 -3.54
C LEU A 116 22.63 1.41 -2.03
N TYR A 117 21.42 1.77 -1.58
CA TYR A 117 21.07 1.77 -0.16
C TYR A 117 21.22 0.37 0.48
N SER A 118 20.72 -0.68 -0.20
CA SER A 118 20.82 -2.06 0.29
C SER A 118 22.28 -2.51 0.45
N VAL A 119 23.15 -2.19 -0.53
CA VAL A 119 24.58 -2.51 -0.47
C VAL A 119 25.27 -1.77 0.67
N ILE A 120 25.00 -0.47 0.85
CA ILE A 120 25.58 0.31 1.95
C ILE A 120 25.11 -0.23 3.31
N ASP A 121 23.83 -0.54 3.46
CA ASP A 121 23.29 -1.07 4.72
C ASP A 121 23.95 -2.40 5.10
N ASP A 122 24.18 -3.28 4.13
CA ASP A 122 24.89 -4.56 4.34
C ASP A 122 26.38 -4.35 4.70
N LEU A 123 27.06 -3.41 4.03
CA LEU A 123 28.46 -3.08 4.34
C LEU A 123 28.59 -2.48 5.74
N VAL A 124 27.71 -1.56 6.13
CA VAL A 124 27.70 -0.94 7.47
C VAL A 124 27.40 -1.97 8.54
N LYS A 125 26.46 -2.90 8.29
CA LYS A 125 26.21 -4.03 9.21
C LYS A 125 27.43 -4.91 9.38
N LYS A 126 28.16 -5.21 8.30
CA LYS A 126 29.36 -6.05 8.33
C LYS A 126 30.53 -5.37 9.06
N ALA A 127 30.66 -4.05 8.95
CA ALA A 127 31.69 -3.27 9.65
C ALA A 127 31.42 -3.07 11.15
N LYS A 128 30.16 -3.23 11.59
CA LYS A 128 29.77 -3.18 13.01
C LYS A 128 29.90 -4.52 13.75
N LYS A 129 30.22 -5.60 13.04
CA LYS A 129 30.37 -6.95 13.60
C LYS A 129 31.84 -7.27 13.81
#